data_AF-X1K9H6-F1
#
_entry.id   AF-X1K9H6-F1
#
_cell.length_a   1.000
_cell.length_b   1.000
_cell.length_c   1.000
_cell.angle_alpha   90.00
_cell.angle_beta   90.00
_cell.angle_gamma   90.00
#
_symmetry.space_group_name_H-M   'P 1'
#
loop_
_entity.id
_entity.type
_entity.pdbx_description
1 polymer ?
#
loop_
_entity_poly.entity_id
_entity_poly.type
_entity_poly.pdbx_seq_one_letter_code
_entity_poly.pdbx_strand_id
1 'polypeptide(L)'
;DYAGGRMIAGTLVLRGGAGRYAGYGLRRGSLIFTEKPKDILPTFSDSGVMEFDYLLLLEKWLRGTGMRIKLGGRARRLMGDMAVLGKGEMLILA
;
A
#
# COMPACT_ATOMS: atom_id res chain seq x y z
N ASP A 1 14.21 -2.39 3.16
CA ASP A 1 13.72 -1.76 4.41
C ASP A 1 13.16 -0.37 4.13
N TYR A 2 12.35 0.17 5.04
CA TYR A 2 11.83 1.54 5.04
C TYR A 2 11.12 1.99 3.74
N ALA A 3 10.53 1.06 2.98
CA ALA A 3 9.75 1.40 1.79
C ALA A 3 8.63 2.38 2.15
N GLY A 4 8.55 3.52 1.47
CA GLY A 4 7.55 4.56 1.76
C GLY A 4 7.75 5.30 3.10
N GLY A 5 8.94 5.22 3.71
CA GLY A 5 9.24 5.91 4.96
C GLY A 5 9.04 7.43 4.83
N ARG A 6 8.33 8.03 5.80
CA ARG A 6 8.02 9.47 5.88
C ARG A 6 7.28 10.05 4.66
N MET A 7 6.67 9.22 3.83
CA MET A 7 6.04 9.63 2.58
C MET A 7 4.80 10.53 2.81
N ILE A 8 4.62 11.54 1.95
CA ILE A 8 3.61 12.62 2.10
C ILE A 8 2.57 12.70 0.97
N ALA A 9 2.70 11.88 -0.07
CA ALA A 9 1.68 11.51 -1.04
C ALA A 9 2.32 10.63 -2.13
N GLY A 10 1.49 9.95 -2.92
CA GLY A 10 1.90 9.09 -4.03
C GLY A 10 1.51 7.63 -3.81
N THR A 11 1.94 6.78 -4.74
CA THR A 11 1.63 5.34 -4.71
C THR A 11 2.89 4.53 -5.01
N LEU A 12 3.20 3.55 -4.15
CA LEU A 12 4.26 2.58 -4.38
C LEU A 12 3.66 1.19 -4.54
N VAL A 13 3.95 0.51 -5.66
CA VAL A 13 3.55 -0.88 -5.90
C VAL A 13 4.76 -1.79 -5.65
N LEU A 14 4.67 -2.63 -4.63
CA LEU A 14 5.74 -3.49 -4.13
C LEU A 14 5.50 -4.94 -4.60
N ARG A 15 6.27 -5.35 -5.62
CA ARG A 15 6.29 -6.72 -6.14
C ARG A 15 7.32 -7.55 -5.36
N GLY A 16 6.90 -8.64 -4.72
CA GLY A 16 7.78 -9.47 -3.88
C GLY A 16 7.96 -8.97 -2.43
N GLY A 17 7.04 -8.11 -1.97
CA GLY A 17 7.00 -7.63 -0.58
C GLY A 17 7.92 -6.43 -0.30
N ALA A 18 8.26 -6.24 0.97
CA ALA A 18 9.20 -5.22 1.44
C ALA A 18 10.07 -5.76 2.58
N GLY A 19 11.21 -5.10 2.81
CA GLY A 19 11.98 -5.30 4.03
C GLY A 19 11.30 -4.71 5.27
N ARG A 20 12.03 -4.63 6.38
CA ARG A 20 11.52 -4.14 7.67
C ARG A 20 11.08 -2.67 7.60
N TYR A 21 10.19 -2.28 8.50
CA TYR A 21 9.78 -0.88 8.70
C TYR A 21 9.14 -0.20 7.47
N ALA A 22 8.48 -0.95 6.59
CA ALA A 22 7.69 -0.35 5.53
C ALA A 22 6.64 0.61 6.12
N GLY A 23 6.48 1.79 5.51
CA GLY A 23 5.55 2.82 5.97
C GLY A 23 5.94 3.55 7.26
N TYR A 24 7.18 3.41 7.76
CA TYR A 24 7.63 4.13 8.96
C TYR A 24 7.47 5.65 8.80
N GLY A 25 6.61 6.26 9.61
CA GLY A 25 6.28 7.68 9.55
C GLY A 25 5.47 8.10 8.30
N LEU A 26 4.80 7.17 7.62
CA LEU A 26 3.96 7.46 6.44
C LEU A 26 2.85 8.47 6.80
N ARG A 27 2.91 9.66 6.22
CA ARG A 27 1.94 10.76 6.47
C ARG A 27 0.73 10.67 5.54
N ARG A 28 0.95 10.39 4.24
CA ARG A 28 -0.07 10.27 3.19
C ARG A 28 0.47 9.43 2.03
N GLY A 29 -0.43 8.79 1.28
CA GLY A 29 -0.10 7.95 0.12
C GLY A 29 -0.37 6.46 0.39
N SER A 30 -0.19 5.64 -0.64
CA SER A 30 -0.58 4.24 -0.63
C SER A 30 0.61 3.33 -0.92
N LEU A 31 0.84 2.34 -0.06
CA LEU A 31 1.77 1.23 -0.28
C LEU A 31 0.95 0.00 -0.69
N ILE A 32 1.02 -0.37 -1.96
CA ILE A 32 0.27 -1.50 -2.52
C ILE A 32 1.20 -2.71 -2.58
N PHE A 33 0.85 -3.76 -1.87
CA PHE A 33 1.59 -5.00 -1.75
C PHE A 33 0.91 -6.11 -2.55
N THR A 34 1.59 -6.67 -3.55
CA THR A 34 1.08 -7.83 -4.30
C THR A 34 1.15 -9.13 -3.50
N GLU A 35 1.94 -9.13 -2.42
CA GLU A 35 2.13 -10.24 -1.50
C GLU A 35 2.16 -9.69 -0.07
N LYS A 36 1.65 -10.44 0.90
CA LYS A 36 1.63 -10.01 2.30
C LYS A 36 3.06 -9.67 2.78
N PRO A 37 3.32 -8.45 3.29
CA PRO A 37 4.63 -8.11 3.85
C PRO A 37 4.93 -8.96 5.08
N LYS A 38 6.21 -9.30 5.28
CA LYS A 38 6.68 -10.11 6.42
C LYS A 38 6.62 -9.36 7.75
N ASP A 39 6.70 -8.04 7.69
CA ASP A 39 6.75 -7.13 8.83
C ASP A 39 5.74 -6.01 8.61
N ILE A 40 4.94 -5.74 9.63
CA ILE A 40 3.91 -4.69 9.65
C ILE A 40 4.09 -3.96 10.97
N LEU A 41 4.26 -2.64 10.90
CA LEU A 41 4.46 -1.84 12.09
C LEU A 41 3.20 -1.86 12.98
N PRO A 42 3.35 -1.92 14.30
CA PRO A 42 2.21 -1.97 15.24
C PRO A 42 1.35 -0.69 15.22
N THR A 43 1.84 0.36 14.58
CA THR A 43 1.14 1.64 14.39
C THR A 43 0.26 1.67 13.13
N PHE A 44 0.09 0.54 12.44
CA PHE A 44 -0.87 0.37 11.37
C PHE A 44 -2.09 -0.42 11.85
N SER A 45 -3.28 0.15 11.69
CA SER A 45 -4.54 -0.43 12.15
C SER A 45 -5.27 -1.16 11.02
N ASP A 46 -5.64 -2.41 11.24
CA ASP A 46 -6.42 -3.21 10.28
C ASP A 46 -7.83 -2.64 10.11
N SER A 47 -8.20 -2.36 8.86
CA SER A 47 -9.51 -1.85 8.45
C SER A 47 -10.35 -2.92 7.71
N GLY A 48 -9.85 -4.16 7.61
CA GLY A 48 -10.51 -5.26 6.94
C GLY A 48 -10.28 -5.31 5.43
N VAL A 49 -11.00 -6.22 4.77
CA VAL A 49 -10.96 -6.41 3.31
C VAL A 49 -12.12 -5.64 2.67
N MET A 50 -11.81 -4.86 1.65
CA MET A 50 -12.79 -4.04 0.92
C MET A 50 -12.46 -3.93 -0.57
N GLU A 51 -13.41 -3.43 -1.33
CA GLU A 51 -13.28 -3.14 -2.76
C GLU A 51 -12.79 -1.69 -2.97
N PHE A 52 -11.88 -1.49 -3.92
CA PHE A 52 -11.22 -0.25 -4.27
C PHE A 52 -11.22 -0.07 -5.79
N ASP A 53 -12.20 0.67 -6.30
CA ASP A 53 -12.28 0.97 -7.73
C ASP A 53 -11.04 1.69 -8.27
N TYR A 54 -10.34 2.45 -7.40
CA TYR A 54 -9.11 3.12 -7.81
C TYR A 54 -7.99 2.15 -8.19
N LEU A 55 -7.97 0.93 -7.64
CA LEU A 55 -6.99 -0.09 -8.03
C LEU A 55 -7.24 -0.58 -9.45
N LEU A 56 -8.51 -0.72 -9.85
CA LEU A 56 -8.88 -1.06 -11.23
C LEU A 56 -8.47 0.06 -12.20
N LEU A 57 -8.67 1.32 -11.81
CA LEU A 57 -8.23 2.49 -12.59
C LEU A 57 -6.70 2.54 -12.71
N LEU A 58 -5.99 2.31 -11.61
CA LEU A 58 -4.53 2.27 -11.57
C LEU A 58 -3.98 1.14 -12.45
N GLU A 59 -4.55 -0.06 -12.38
CA GLU A 59 -4.18 -1.19 -13.23
C GLU A 59 -4.35 -0.84 -14.72
N LYS A 60 -5.51 -0.26 -15.09
CA LYS A 60 -5.77 0.18 -16.46
C LYS A 60 -4.74 1.21 -16.93
N TRP A 61 -4.41 2.19 -16.09
CA TRP A 61 -3.41 3.21 -16.40
C TRP A 61 -2.01 2.59 -16.58
N LEU A 62 -1.59 1.73 -15.65
CA LEU A 62 -0.29 1.03 -15.71
C LEU A 62 -0.16 0.21 -17.00
N ARG A 63 -1.22 -0.49 -17.42
CA ARG A 63 -1.25 -1.24 -18.68
C ARG A 63 -0.97 -0.34 -19.89
N GLY A 64 -1.47 0.90 -19.88
CA GLY A 64 -1.21 1.90 -20.92
C GLY A 64 0.26 2.37 -20.96
N THR A 65 0.98 2.27 -19.85
CA THR A 65 2.43 2.57 -19.79
C THR A 65 3.33 1.39 -20.18
N GLY A 66 2.74 0.24 -20.56
CA GLY A 66 3.46 -1.00 -20.83
C GLY A 66 3.74 -1.87 -19.60
N MET A 67 3.47 -1.36 -18.39
CA MET A 67 3.58 -2.14 -17.15
C MET A 67 2.38 -3.08 -16.96
N ARG A 68 2.64 -4.38 -16.97
CA ARG A 68 1.62 -5.42 -16.73
C ARG A 68 1.68 -5.91 -15.29
N ILE A 69 0.88 -5.29 -14.43
CA ILE A 69 0.70 -5.68 -13.03
C ILE A 69 -0.79 -5.92 -12.80
N LYS A 70 -1.16 -7.05 -12.20
CA LYS A 70 -2.53 -7.34 -11.79
C LYS A 70 -2.72 -6.80 -10.36
N LEU A 71 -3.53 -5.76 -10.22
CA LEU A 71 -3.90 -5.20 -8.92
C LEU A 71 -5.26 -5.73 -8.45
N GLY A 72 -6.19 -5.96 -9.38
CA GLY A 72 -7.57 -6.27 -9.03
C GLY A 72 -8.28 -5.09 -8.32
N GLY A 73 -9.43 -5.36 -7.73
CA GLY A 73 -10.22 -4.38 -6.97
C GLY A 73 -10.19 -4.58 -5.46
N ARG A 74 -9.78 -5.76 -4.99
CA ARG A 74 -9.98 -6.18 -3.60
C ARG A 74 -8.66 -6.19 -2.83
N ALA A 75 -8.65 -5.57 -1.65
CA ALA A 75 -7.46 -5.55 -0.79
C ALA A 75 -7.84 -5.50 0.69
N ARG A 76 -6.96 -6.05 1.55
CA ARG A 76 -6.97 -5.75 2.98
C ARG A 76 -6.27 -4.42 3.22
N ARG A 77 -6.94 -3.50 3.91
CA ARG A 77 -6.41 -2.17 4.18
C ARG A 77 -5.89 -2.06 5.61
N LEU A 78 -4.69 -1.50 5.74
CA LEU A 78 -4.16 -1.03 7.01
C LEU A 78 -3.98 0.48 6.94
N MET A 79 -4.53 1.20 7.92
CA MET A 79 -4.44 2.65 8.04
C MET A 79 -3.27 3.03 8.94
N GLY A 80 -2.43 3.95 8.50
CA GLY A 80 -1.23 4.36 9.24
C GLY A 80 -0.42 5.45 8.54
N ASP A 81 0.70 5.87 9.06
CA ASP A 81 1.25 5.49 10.36
C ASP A 81 0.57 6.32 11.47
N MET A 82 0.03 5.64 12.49
CA MET A 82 -0.66 6.29 13.63
C MET A 82 0.30 7.06 14.55
N ALA A 83 1.61 6.85 14.44
CA ALA A 83 2.60 7.69 15.11
C ALA A 83 2.75 9.09 14.47
N VAL A 84 2.09 9.34 13.33
CA VAL A 84 2.09 10.64 12.64
C VAL A 84 0.66 11.12 12.33
N LEU A 85 0.28 11.21 11.05
CA LEU A 85 -1.00 11.76 10.61
C LEU A 85 -2.09 10.69 10.44
N GLY A 86 -1.72 9.40 10.37
CA GLY A 86 -2.67 8.31 10.14
C GLY A 86 -3.45 8.38 8.83
N LYS A 87 -2.97 9.13 7.82
CA LYS A 87 -3.63 9.32 6.51
C LYS A 87 -2.96 8.56 5.36
N GLY A 88 -1.94 7.76 5.64
CA GLY A 88 -1.43 6.80 4.68
C GLY A 88 -2.16 5.46 4.79
N GLU A 89 -1.90 4.60 3.81
CA GLU A 89 -2.47 3.26 3.79
C GLU A 89 -1.49 2.24 3.25
N MET A 90 -1.62 1.01 3.75
CA MET A 90 -1.10 -0.19 3.12
C MET A 90 -2.27 -0.99 2.57
N LEU A 91 -2.20 -1.36 1.30
CA LEU A 91 -3.15 -2.27 0.66
C LEU A 91 -2.45 -3.58 0.35
N ILE A 92 -2.90 -4.65 1.00
CA ILE A 92 -2.44 -6.01 0.73
C ILE A 92 -3.48 -6.63 -0.20
N LEU A 93 -3.12 -6.83 -1.46
CA LEU A 93 -4.06 -7.35 -2.47
C LEU A 93 -4.60 -8.73 -2.06
N ALA A 94 -5.89 -8.95 -2.31
CA ALA A 94 -6.64 -10.14 -1.90
C ALA A 94 -6.97 -11.08 -3.07
#